data_AF-A0A149U920-F1
#
_entry.id   AF-A0A149U920-F1
#
_cell.length_a   1.000
_cell.length_b   1.000
_cell.length_c   1.000
_cell.angle_alpha   90.00
_cell.angle_beta   90.00
_cell.angle_gamma   90.00
#
_symmetry.space_group_name_H-M   'P 1'
#
loop_
_entity.id
_entity.type
_entity.pdbx_description
1 polymer ?
#
loop_
_entity_poly.entity_id
_entity_poly.type
_entity_poly.pdbx_seq_one_letter_code
_entity_poly.pdbx_strand_id
1 'polypeptide(L)'
;MDTRGGSFFSTTGWSTFIDHKDANLEWIGENLRKALETSRDYVVEWGEYPLPREKNLEEDKKSFPVYMDFWTRIQEKYGFKDWREAQTKSALVFANWECEQTDQIRFSASRGRGTSHSAWSINENQGKVFHVSINASDEELGAVALQALDACQPNYA
;
A
#
# COMPACT_ATOMS: atom_id res chain seq x y z
N MET A 1 2.53 4.98 24.39
CA MET A 1 1.81 4.85 23.12
C MET A 1 2.37 3.63 22.46
N ASP A 2 1.61 2.54 22.45
CA ASP A 2 2.02 1.32 21.77
C ASP A 2 1.98 1.60 20.26
N THR A 3 3.14 1.74 19.64
CA THR A 3 3.30 1.75 18.19
C THR A 3 2.92 0.36 17.68
N ARG A 4 1.61 0.13 17.48
CA ARG A 4 1.14 -0.95 16.60
C ARG A 4 1.76 -0.74 15.22
N GLY A 5 2.31 -1.81 14.66
CA GLY A 5 3.11 -1.83 13.43
C GLY A 5 2.63 -0.83 12.37
N GLY A 6 3.51 0.10 12.04
CA GLY A 6 3.40 0.89 10.82
C GLY A 6 4.11 0.18 9.68
N SER A 7 3.81 0.58 8.45
CA SER A 7 4.56 0.17 7.27
C SER A 7 5.45 1.33 6.81
N PHE A 8 6.66 1.01 6.37
CA PHE A 8 7.55 1.96 5.70
C PHE A 8 7.41 1.81 4.19
N PHE A 9 7.61 2.89 3.45
CA PHE A 9 7.88 2.78 2.01
C PHE A 9 9.22 2.07 1.84
N SER A 10 9.23 0.94 1.14
CA SER A 10 10.42 0.11 1.00
C SER A 10 11.50 0.85 0.22
N THR A 11 12.73 0.82 0.72
CA THR A 11 13.89 1.46 0.07
C THR A 11 14.50 0.59 -1.03
N THR A 12 14.21 -0.72 -0.99
CA THR A 12 14.73 -1.72 -1.93
C THR A 12 13.63 -2.49 -2.64
N GLY A 13 12.38 -2.34 -2.19
CA GLY A 13 11.22 -3.04 -2.74
C GLY A 13 10.70 -2.41 -4.02
N TRP A 14 9.85 -3.16 -4.71
CA TRP A 14 9.25 -2.73 -5.97
C TRP A 14 8.19 -1.64 -5.76
N SER A 15 8.29 -0.57 -6.54
CA SER A 15 7.27 0.47 -6.62
C SER A 15 7.25 1.07 -8.03
N THR A 16 6.06 1.30 -8.57
CA THR A 16 5.88 1.81 -9.93
C THR A 16 4.56 2.56 -10.07
N PHE A 17 4.43 3.31 -11.16
CA PHE A 17 3.18 3.95 -11.58
C PHE A 17 3.12 4.01 -13.11
N ILE A 18 1.91 4.02 -13.65
CA ILE A 18 1.66 4.14 -15.09
C ILE A 18 0.44 5.03 -15.34
N ASP A 19 0.27 5.50 -16.57
CA ASP A 19 -0.94 6.21 -16.99
C ASP A 19 -2.15 5.27 -16.96
N HIS A 20 -3.30 5.77 -16.52
CA HIS A 20 -4.53 4.97 -16.39
C HIS A 20 -4.93 4.26 -17.71
N LYS A 21 -4.67 4.89 -18.86
CA LYS A 21 -5.00 4.36 -20.19
C LYS A 21 -4.19 3.11 -20.56
N ASP A 22 -3.02 2.95 -19.95
CA ASP A 22 -2.09 1.87 -20.20
C ASP A 22 -2.15 0.82 -19.06
N ALA A 23 -2.85 1.13 -17.97
CA ALA A 23 -3.11 0.20 -16.88
C ALA A 23 -4.18 -0.81 -17.28
N ASN A 24 -3.86 -2.10 -17.15
CA ASN A 24 -4.82 -3.20 -17.28
C ASN A 24 -4.70 -4.13 -16.06
N LEU A 25 -5.61 -5.10 -15.94
CA LEU A 25 -5.67 -6.00 -14.78
C LEU A 25 -4.38 -6.80 -14.61
N GLU A 26 -3.82 -7.34 -15.69
CA GLU A 26 -2.58 -8.10 -15.66
C GLU A 26 -1.41 -7.25 -15.15
N TRP A 27 -1.25 -6.02 -15.66
CA TRP A 27 -0.22 -5.09 -15.20
C TRP A 27 -0.39 -4.75 -13.71
N ILE A 28 -1.62 -4.50 -13.25
CA ILE A 28 -1.89 -4.21 -11.84
C ILE A 28 -1.48 -5.41 -10.97
N GLY A 29 -1.90 -6.62 -11.33
CA GLY A 29 -1.59 -7.83 -10.57
C GLY A 29 -0.11 -8.15 -10.54
N GLU A 30 0.57 -8.12 -11.70
CA GLU A 30 2.00 -8.40 -11.81
C GLU A 30 2.81 -7.46 -10.89
N ASN A 31 2.51 -6.17 -10.93
CA ASN A 31 3.25 -5.17 -10.16
C ASN A 31 2.91 -5.22 -8.67
N LEU A 32 1.67 -5.56 -8.32
CA LEU A 32 1.25 -5.77 -6.93
C LEU A 32 1.92 -7.01 -6.33
N ARG A 33 1.99 -8.11 -7.06
CA ARG A 33 2.72 -9.31 -6.67
C ARG A 33 4.18 -9.00 -6.41
N LYS A 34 4.87 -8.36 -7.36
CA LYS A 34 6.27 -7.94 -7.20
C LYS A 34 6.47 -7.07 -5.95
N ALA A 35 5.56 -6.14 -5.69
CA ALA A 35 5.61 -5.30 -4.48
C ALA A 35 5.48 -6.11 -3.19
N LEU A 36 4.57 -7.09 -3.15
CA LEU A 36 4.39 -7.98 -2.01
C LEU A 36 5.59 -8.91 -1.79
N GLU A 37 6.10 -9.53 -2.85
CA GLU A 37 7.25 -10.47 -2.80
C GLU A 37 8.58 -9.79 -2.45
N THR A 38 8.68 -8.48 -2.70
CA THR A 38 9.86 -7.66 -2.33
C THR A 38 9.65 -6.86 -1.03
N SER A 39 8.50 -7.03 -0.39
CA SER A 39 8.22 -6.48 0.94
C SER A 39 9.01 -7.23 2.00
N ARG A 40 9.34 -6.55 3.10
CA ARG A 40 10.17 -7.07 4.19
C ARG A 40 9.38 -7.06 5.48
N ASP A 41 9.47 -8.16 6.23
CA ASP A 41 8.93 -8.23 7.59
C ASP A 41 10.05 -8.03 8.61
N TYR A 42 10.11 -6.84 9.20
CA TYR A 42 11.12 -6.51 10.20
C TYR A 42 10.99 -7.30 11.51
N VAL A 43 9.80 -7.84 11.83
CA VAL A 43 9.64 -8.71 13.01
C VAL A 43 10.40 -10.00 12.79
N VAL A 44 10.27 -10.59 11.60
CA VAL A 44 11.00 -11.80 11.20
C VAL A 44 12.49 -11.50 11.07
N GLU A 45 12.87 -10.44 10.33
CA GLU A 45 14.28 -10.13 10.06
C GLU A 45 15.07 -9.76 11.32
N TRP A 46 14.46 -9.04 12.26
CA TRP A 46 15.15 -8.65 13.50
C TRP A 46 14.93 -9.66 14.63
N GLY A 47 14.03 -10.63 14.44
CA GLY A 47 13.70 -11.65 15.43
C GLY A 47 13.20 -11.07 16.75
N GLU A 48 12.54 -9.91 16.70
CA GLU A 48 12.25 -9.11 17.89
C GLU A 48 10.85 -8.48 17.83
N TYR A 49 10.10 -8.60 18.93
CA TYR A 49 8.81 -7.96 19.11
C TYR A 49 8.61 -7.52 20.57
N PRO A 50 8.20 -6.27 20.84
CA PRO A 50 7.93 -5.19 19.88
C PRO A 50 9.21 -4.70 19.20
N LEU A 51 9.09 -4.18 17.96
CA LEU A 51 10.22 -3.65 17.20
C LEU A 51 10.90 -2.49 17.96
N PRO A 52 12.24 -2.49 18.10
CA PRO A 52 12.96 -1.41 18.79
C PRO A 52 12.70 -0.04 18.16
N ARG A 53 12.40 0.94 19.01
CA ARG A 53 12.08 2.31 18.57
C ARG A 53 13.22 2.95 17.75
N GLU A 54 14.47 2.71 18.14
CA GLU A 54 15.64 3.29 17.46
C GLU A 54 15.79 2.73 16.04
N LYS A 55 15.69 1.40 15.89
CA LYS A 55 15.70 0.74 14.57
C LYS A 55 14.54 1.22 13.68
N ASN A 56 13.33 1.33 14.24
CA ASN A 56 12.18 1.89 13.52
C ASN A 56 12.43 3.33 13.03
N LEU A 57 13.03 4.18 13.87
CA LEU A 57 13.34 5.56 13.49
C LEU A 57 14.42 5.63 12.41
N GLU A 58 15.39 4.70 12.40
CA GLU A 58 16.38 4.60 11.34
C GLU A 58 15.77 4.18 10.01
N GLU A 59 14.87 3.20 10.01
CA GLU A 59 14.15 2.79 8.80
C GLU A 59 13.21 3.88 8.28
N ASP A 60 12.53 4.62 9.17
CA ASP A 60 11.71 5.78 8.81
C ASP A 60 12.53 6.86 8.08
N LYS A 61 13.73 7.18 8.59
CA LYS A 61 14.64 8.15 7.97
C LYS A 61 15.12 7.72 6.58
N LYS A 62 15.29 6.42 6.35
CA LYS A 62 15.68 5.87 5.04
C LYS A 62 14.49 5.82 4.08
N SER A 63 13.31 5.50 4.61
CA SER A 63 12.05 5.36 3.87
C SER A 63 11.54 6.70 3.34
N PHE A 64 11.58 7.74 4.17
CA PHE A 64 10.96 9.03 3.87
C PHE A 64 11.46 9.68 2.55
N PRO A 65 12.77 9.73 2.24
CA PRO A 65 13.24 10.26 0.96
C PRO A 65 12.71 9.50 -0.26
N VAL A 66 12.65 8.17 -0.20
CA VAL A 66 12.17 7.33 -1.32
C VAL A 66 10.67 7.51 -1.52
N TYR A 67 9.93 7.54 -0.42
CA TYR A 67 8.51 7.89 -0.41
C TYR A 67 8.24 9.24 -1.08
N MET A 68 9.02 10.27 -0.71
CA MET A 68 8.89 11.62 -1.25
C MET A 68 9.21 11.66 -2.75
N ASP A 69 10.28 10.99 -3.18
CA ASP A 69 10.65 10.89 -4.59
C ASP A 69 9.54 10.24 -5.43
N PHE A 70 8.95 9.14 -4.95
CA PHE A 70 7.85 8.45 -5.64
C PHE A 70 6.65 9.38 -5.88
N TRP A 71 6.18 10.07 -4.84
CA TRP A 71 5.04 10.98 -4.97
C TRP A 71 5.38 12.26 -5.75
N THR A 72 6.63 12.73 -5.70
CA THR A 72 7.08 13.87 -6.51
C THR A 72 7.04 13.53 -8.00
N ARG A 73 7.46 12.32 -8.40
CA ARG A 73 7.35 11.86 -9.80
C ARG A 73 5.90 11.78 -10.28
N ILE A 74 4.98 11.34 -9.43
CA ILE A 74 3.53 11.34 -9.74
C ILE A 74 3.03 12.79 -9.87
N GLN A 75 3.39 13.66 -8.93
CA GLN A 75 3.04 15.07 -8.98
C GLN A 75 3.49 15.71 -10.31
N GLU A 76 4.76 15.55 -10.68
CA GLU A 76 5.33 16.13 -11.90
C GLU A 76 4.66 15.58 -13.16
N LYS A 77 4.41 14.27 -13.22
CA LYS A 77 3.78 13.64 -14.37
C LYS A 77 2.34 14.09 -14.60
N TYR A 78 1.56 14.22 -13.52
CA TYR A 78 0.11 14.47 -13.60
C TYR A 78 -0.31 15.90 -13.25
N GLY A 79 0.64 16.78 -12.94
CA GLY A 79 0.39 18.21 -12.74
C GLY A 79 -0.31 18.57 -11.42
N PHE A 80 -0.09 17.79 -10.35
CA PHE A 80 -0.56 18.17 -9.01
C PHE A 80 0.28 19.35 -8.46
N LYS A 81 -0.30 20.13 -7.54
CA LYS A 81 0.38 21.28 -6.91
C LYS A 81 1.64 20.86 -6.16
N ASP A 82 1.56 19.79 -5.39
CA ASP A 82 2.65 19.20 -4.63
C ASP A 82 2.41 17.70 -4.40
N TRP A 83 3.45 16.98 -3.95
CA TRP A 83 3.40 15.55 -3.65
C TRP A 83 2.29 15.17 -2.65
N ARG A 84 1.93 16.09 -1.73
CA ARG A 84 0.91 15.85 -0.71
C ARG A 84 -0.48 15.91 -1.31
N GLU A 85 -0.73 16.85 -2.23
CA GLU A 85 -1.97 16.89 -3.00
C GLU A 85 -2.13 15.60 -3.83
N ALA A 86 -1.07 15.16 -4.52
CA ALA A 86 -1.11 13.93 -5.31
C ALA A 86 -1.51 12.71 -4.45
N GLN A 87 -0.91 12.57 -3.27
CA GLN A 87 -1.24 11.50 -2.33
C GLN A 87 -2.68 11.59 -1.79
N THR A 88 -3.08 12.77 -1.33
CA THR A 88 -4.36 12.93 -0.61
C THR A 88 -5.57 12.80 -1.51
N LYS A 89 -5.44 13.16 -2.80
CA LYS A 89 -6.49 13.01 -3.81
C LYS A 89 -6.55 11.62 -4.45
N SER A 90 -5.57 10.76 -4.18
CA SER A 90 -5.57 9.38 -4.67
C SER A 90 -6.39 8.47 -3.77
N ALA A 91 -7.10 7.49 -4.35
CA ALA A 91 -7.60 6.35 -3.59
C ALA A 91 -6.42 5.45 -3.18
N LEU A 92 -6.52 4.78 -2.04
CA LEU A 92 -5.44 3.94 -1.51
C LEU A 92 -6.01 2.61 -1.02
N VAL A 93 -5.37 1.50 -1.40
CA VAL A 93 -5.68 0.17 -0.88
C VAL A 93 -4.50 -0.31 -0.07
N PHE A 94 -4.74 -0.77 1.16
CA PHE A 94 -3.72 -1.45 1.95
C PHE A 94 -3.75 -2.93 1.61
N ALA A 95 -2.66 -3.46 1.08
CA ALA A 95 -2.47 -4.89 0.86
C ALA A 95 -1.54 -5.45 1.94
N ASN A 96 -1.92 -6.57 2.56
CA ASN A 96 -1.11 -7.30 3.52
C ASN A 96 -1.13 -8.78 3.16
N TRP A 97 0.03 -9.42 3.22
CA TRP A 97 0.18 -10.86 3.06
C TRP A 97 1.11 -11.42 4.14
N GLU A 98 0.57 -12.31 4.97
CA GLU A 98 1.33 -13.04 6.00
C GLU A 98 1.83 -14.35 5.39
N CYS A 99 2.93 -14.27 4.64
CA CYS A 99 3.41 -15.34 3.75
C CYS A 99 3.73 -16.68 4.46
N GLU A 100 4.06 -16.65 5.75
CA GLU A 100 4.31 -17.86 6.54
C GLU A 100 3.02 -18.56 7.02
N GLN A 101 1.88 -17.86 7.00
CA GLN A 101 0.63 -18.34 7.61
C GLN A 101 -0.44 -18.68 6.58
N THR A 102 -0.48 -17.96 5.46
CA THR A 102 -1.56 -18.10 4.49
C THR A 102 -1.12 -17.73 3.08
N ASP A 103 -1.79 -18.31 2.09
CA ASP A 103 -1.70 -17.87 0.72
C ASP A 103 -2.61 -16.66 0.45
N GLN A 104 -3.46 -16.25 1.38
CA GLN A 104 -4.40 -15.16 1.17
C GLN A 104 -3.75 -13.79 1.38
N ILE A 105 -3.83 -12.96 0.35
CA ILE A 105 -3.57 -11.52 0.44
C ILE A 105 -4.86 -10.84 0.90
N ARG A 106 -4.75 -9.98 1.91
CA ARG A 106 -5.85 -9.17 2.41
C ARG A 106 -5.75 -7.74 1.87
N PHE A 107 -6.76 -7.30 1.16
CA PHE A 107 -6.94 -5.92 0.70
C PHE A 107 -7.91 -5.18 1.61
N SER A 108 -7.53 -3.99 2.06
CA SER A 108 -8.42 -3.07 2.78
C SER A 108 -8.54 -1.77 2.01
N ALA A 109 -9.75 -1.49 1.54
CA ALA A 109 -10.08 -0.20 0.97
C ALA A 109 -9.84 0.90 2.03
N SER A 110 -9.34 2.06 1.61
CA SER A 110 -9.18 3.20 2.51
C SER A 110 -10.40 4.13 2.49
N ARG A 111 -10.47 4.95 3.53
CA ARG A 111 -11.17 6.24 3.50
C ARG A 111 -10.17 7.36 3.72
N GLY A 112 -10.42 8.49 3.08
CA GLY A 112 -9.71 9.73 3.34
C GLY A 112 -9.96 10.22 4.77
N ARG A 113 -8.93 10.79 5.39
CA ARG A 113 -8.99 11.38 6.72
C ARG A 113 -8.13 12.65 6.76
N GLY A 114 -8.74 13.80 6.47
CA GLY A 114 -8.03 15.08 6.35
C GLY A 114 -6.94 15.02 5.27
N THR A 115 -5.67 15.05 5.68
CA THR A 115 -4.52 15.00 4.77
C THR A 115 -3.89 13.60 4.65
N SER A 116 -4.63 12.53 4.97
CA SER A 116 -4.11 11.15 4.92
C SER A 116 -5.22 10.13 4.61
N HIS A 117 -4.85 8.85 4.64
CA HIS A 117 -5.72 7.69 4.41
C HIS A 117 -5.79 6.84 5.67
N SER A 118 -6.92 6.16 5.87
CA SER A 118 -7.07 5.17 6.94
C SER A 118 -7.90 3.99 6.46
N ALA A 119 -7.58 2.79 6.92
CA ALA A 119 -8.48 1.65 6.76
C ALA A 119 -9.77 1.87 7.57
N TRP A 120 -10.85 1.25 7.12
CA TRP A 120 -12.11 1.21 7.87
C TRP A 120 -11.96 0.48 9.20
N SER A 121 -12.67 0.92 10.23
CA SER A 121 -12.73 0.16 11.50
C SER A 121 -13.45 -1.16 11.31
N ILE A 122 -13.22 -2.13 12.20
CA ILE A 122 -13.75 -3.49 12.10
C ILE A 122 -15.28 -3.52 11.97
N ASN A 123 -15.97 -2.59 12.63
CA ASN A 123 -17.43 -2.45 12.58
C ASN A 123 -17.95 -1.70 11.33
N GLU A 124 -17.08 -1.12 10.51
CA GLU A 124 -17.41 -0.31 9.33
C GLU A 124 -16.84 -0.90 8.02
N ASN A 125 -16.18 -2.06 8.08
CA ASN A 125 -15.41 -2.59 6.96
C ASN A 125 -16.17 -3.61 6.07
N GLN A 126 -17.48 -3.78 6.29
CA GLN A 126 -18.30 -4.67 5.47
C GLN A 126 -18.28 -4.22 4.01
N GLY A 127 -17.91 -5.11 3.10
CA GLY A 127 -17.73 -4.79 1.67
C GLY A 127 -16.52 -3.88 1.38
N LYS A 128 -15.59 -3.74 2.32
CA LYS A 128 -14.36 -2.93 2.21
C LYS A 128 -13.08 -3.75 2.38
N VAL A 129 -13.23 -5.06 2.55
CA VAL A 129 -12.14 -6.02 2.73
C VAL A 129 -12.31 -7.13 1.71
N PHE A 130 -11.25 -7.42 0.98
CA PHE A 130 -11.22 -8.40 -0.09
C PHE A 130 -10.04 -9.33 0.11
N HIS A 131 -10.15 -10.55 -0.39
CA HIS A 131 -9.09 -11.55 -0.32
C HIS A 131 -8.90 -12.20 -1.68
N VAL A 132 -7.65 -12.51 -1.99
CA VAL A 132 -7.28 -13.33 -3.15
C VAL A 132 -6.04 -14.13 -2.78
N SER A 133 -5.87 -15.31 -3.36
CA SER A 133 -4.63 -16.06 -3.16
C SER A 133 -3.47 -15.33 -3.85
N ILE A 134 -2.29 -15.30 -3.22
CA ILE A 134 -1.04 -14.96 -3.88
C ILE A 134 -0.81 -15.88 -5.07
N ASN A 135 -1.30 -17.12 -5.09
CA ASN A 135 -1.11 -18.03 -6.23
C ASN A 135 -2.12 -17.81 -7.37
N ALA A 136 -3.04 -16.85 -7.25
CA ALA A 136 -3.97 -16.49 -8.32
C ALA A 136 -3.22 -15.91 -9.53
N SER A 137 -3.89 -15.85 -10.68
CA SER A 137 -3.32 -15.19 -11.86
C SER A 137 -3.15 -13.68 -11.60
N ASP A 138 -2.26 -13.04 -12.34
CA ASP A 138 -2.09 -11.58 -12.25
C ASP A 138 -3.37 -10.84 -12.66
N GLU A 139 -4.12 -11.36 -13.62
CA GLU A 139 -5.42 -10.80 -13.98
C GLU A 139 -6.44 -10.85 -12.83
N GLU A 140 -6.53 -11.97 -12.11
CA GLU A 140 -7.43 -12.12 -10.97
C GLU A 140 -6.99 -11.25 -9.78
N LEU A 141 -5.70 -11.24 -9.48
CA LEU A 141 -5.11 -10.37 -8.45
C LEU A 141 -5.38 -8.89 -8.77
N GLY A 142 -5.20 -8.48 -10.02
CA GLY A 142 -5.52 -7.15 -10.50
C GLY A 142 -7.00 -6.81 -10.41
N ALA A 143 -7.88 -7.76 -10.73
CA ALA A 143 -9.33 -7.58 -10.62
C ALA A 143 -9.77 -7.34 -9.17
N VAL A 144 -9.25 -8.11 -8.21
CA VAL A 144 -9.57 -7.92 -6.79
C VAL A 144 -8.98 -6.61 -6.25
N ALA A 145 -7.78 -6.25 -6.68
CA ALA A 145 -7.18 -4.96 -6.32
C ALA A 145 -8.04 -3.78 -6.83
N LEU A 146 -8.58 -3.87 -8.04
CA LEU A 146 -9.48 -2.87 -8.61
C LEU A 146 -10.81 -2.80 -7.85
N GLN A 147 -11.42 -3.95 -7.51
CA GLN A 147 -12.62 -3.99 -6.67
C GLN A 147 -12.39 -3.33 -5.30
N ALA A 148 -11.22 -3.56 -4.69
CA ALA A 148 -10.86 -2.90 -3.44
C ALA A 148 -10.68 -1.38 -3.62
N LEU A 149 -10.14 -0.95 -4.76
CA LEU A 149 -9.98 0.47 -5.10
C LEU A 149 -11.33 1.16 -5.29
N ASP A 150 -12.27 0.53 -5.99
CA ASP A 150 -13.64 1.02 -6.19
C ASP A 150 -14.42 1.15 -4.87
N ALA A 151 -14.04 0.36 -3.87
CA ALA A 151 -14.62 0.42 -2.55
C ALA A 151 -14.04 1.55 -1.67
N CYS A 152 -12.97 2.22 -2.11
CA CYS A 152 -12.36 3.33 -1.38
C CYS A 152 -13.26 4.58 -1.34
N GLN A 153 -13.01 5.43 -0.35
CA GLN A 153 -13.66 6.75 -0.24
C GLN A 153 -12.60 7.83 -0.01
N PRO A 154 -11.86 8.24 -1.04
CA PRO A 154 -10.82 9.26 -0.88
C PRO A 154 -11.42 10.64 -0.59
N ASN A 155 -10.59 11.54 -0.09
CA ASN A 155 -10.98 12.93 0.13
C ASN A 155 -10.99 13.67 -1.22
N TYR A 156 -12.12 13.65 -1.92
CA TYR A 156 -12.32 14.45 -3.14
C TYR A 156 -12.61 15.93 -2.87
N ALA A 157 -12.46 16.39 -1.61
CA ALA A 157 -12.71 17.77 -1.21
C ALA A 157 -11.71 18.76 -1.81
#